data_AF-A0AAD0HL01-F1
#
_entry.id   AF-A0AAD0HL01-F1
#
_cell.length_a   1.000
_cell.length_b   1.000
_cell.length_c   1.000
_cell.angle_alpha   90.00
_cell.angle_beta   90.00
_cell.angle_gamma   90.00
#
_symmetry.space_group_name_H-M   'P 1'
#
loop_
_entity.id
_entity.type
_entity.pdbx_description
1 polymer ?
#
loop_
_entity_poly.entity_id
_entity_poly.type
_entity_poly.pdbx_seq_one_letter_code
_entity_poly.pdbx_strand_id
1 'polypeptide(L)'
;MANLIRKLRHPKEPQNLSFTATSDSISVKWDAVEGATSYNVYRGADKRLDKNVTDTSYVATGMNPDTKLTINVTAVNEAGESPMSEIVTQTEPASTGE
;
A
#
# COMPACT_ATOMS: atom_id res chain seq x y z
N MET A 1 -31.04 19.38 23.18
CA MET A 1 -29.69 19.11 22.62
C MET A 1 -29.75 17.75 21.93
N ALA A 2 -29.87 17.71 20.60
CA ALA A 2 -29.99 16.44 19.87
C ALA A 2 -28.63 15.74 19.82
N ASN A 3 -28.60 14.48 20.25
CA ASN A 3 -27.41 13.64 20.27
C ASN A 3 -27.06 13.23 18.83
N LEU A 4 -26.13 13.95 18.21
CA LEU A 4 -25.62 13.64 16.88
C LEU A 4 -24.71 12.41 16.98
N ILE A 5 -25.24 11.21 16.78
CA ILE A 5 -24.39 10.03 16.57
C ILE A 5 -23.63 10.29 15.26
N ARG A 6 -22.37 10.72 15.34
CA ARG A 6 -21.50 10.94 14.17
C ARG A 6 -21.29 9.58 13.51
N LYS A 7 -22.07 9.28 12.46
CA LYS A 7 -21.90 8.06 11.66
C LYS A 7 -20.47 8.05 11.12
N LEU A 8 -19.67 7.09 11.57
CA LEU A 8 -18.31 6.90 11.09
C LEU A 8 -18.36 6.55 9.59
N ARG A 9 -17.45 7.12 8.81
CA ARG A 9 -17.35 6.92 7.36
C ARG A 9 -16.06 6.16 7.05
N HIS A 10 -16.10 5.38 5.97
CA HIS A 10 -14.90 4.79 5.40
C HIS A 10 -13.85 5.88 5.12
N PRO A 11 -12.55 5.59 5.28
CA PRO A 11 -11.49 6.50 4.86
C PRO A 11 -11.53 6.75 3.35
N LYS A 12 -10.86 7.80 2.89
CA LYS A 12 -10.55 7.97 1.46
C LYS A 12 -9.45 7.00 1.05
N GLU A 13 -9.31 6.76 -0.25
CA GLU A 13 -8.19 5.95 -0.75
C GLU A 13 -6.83 6.62 -0.45
N PRO A 14 -5.76 5.84 -0.21
CA PRO A 14 -4.41 6.38 -0.11
C PRO A 14 -4.01 7.15 -1.37
N GLN A 15 -3.29 8.26 -1.25
CA GLN A 15 -2.86 9.04 -2.41
C GLN A 15 -1.34 9.13 -2.48
N ASN A 16 -0.84 9.59 -3.63
CA ASN A 16 0.58 9.85 -3.88
C ASN A 16 1.46 8.63 -3.60
N LEU A 17 0.99 7.46 -4.04
CA LEU A 17 1.80 6.24 -4.00
C LEU A 17 3.08 6.49 -4.80
N SER A 18 4.21 6.14 -4.19
CA SER A 18 5.53 6.20 -4.81
C SER A 18 6.34 4.99 -4.36
N PHE A 19 7.34 4.62 -5.15
CA PHE A 19 8.21 3.51 -4.78
C PHE A 19 9.68 3.79 -5.07
N THR A 20 10.51 3.06 -4.36
CA THR A 20 11.94 2.87 -4.66
C THR A 20 12.18 1.37 -4.73
N ALA A 21 13.19 0.96 -5.48
CA ALA A 21 13.51 -0.44 -5.69
C ALA A 21 15.01 -0.69 -5.55
N THR A 22 15.34 -1.90 -5.16
CA THR A 22 16.65 -2.52 -5.38
C THR A 22 16.44 -3.71 -6.32
N SER A 23 17.48 -4.47 -6.61
CA SER A 23 17.38 -5.73 -7.37
C SER A 23 16.55 -6.81 -6.65
N ASP A 24 16.34 -6.70 -5.34
CA ASP A 24 15.71 -7.74 -4.51
C ASP A 24 14.57 -7.21 -3.61
N SER A 25 14.25 -5.92 -3.69
CA SER A 25 13.24 -5.30 -2.85
C SER A 25 12.53 -4.13 -3.53
N ILE A 26 11.29 -3.89 -3.09
CA ILE A 26 10.48 -2.72 -3.45
C ILE A 26 9.96 -2.10 -2.16
N SER A 27 10.21 -0.81 -1.98
CA SER A 27 9.64 0.00 -0.89
C SER A 27 8.59 0.95 -1.46
N VAL A 28 7.34 0.82 -1.02
CA VAL A 28 6.22 1.69 -1.39
C VAL A 28 5.87 2.61 -0.22
N LYS A 29 5.55 3.87 -0.53
CA LYS A 29 5.06 4.86 0.43
C LYS A 29 3.82 5.55 -0.12
N TRP A 30 2.98 6.05 0.78
CA TRP A 30 1.78 6.83 0.47
C TRP A 30 1.56 7.91 1.53
N ASP A 31 0.63 8.82 1.26
CA ASP A 31 0.24 9.84 2.24
C ASP A 31 -0.66 9.28 3.35
N ALA A 32 -0.53 9.83 4.55
CA ALA A 32 -1.44 9.54 5.65
C ALA A 32 -2.89 9.90 5.27
N VAL A 33 -3.83 9.03 5.62
CA VAL A 33 -5.25 9.19 5.29
C VAL A 33 -6.00 9.56 6.57
N GLU A 34 -6.69 10.70 6.56
CA GLU A 34 -7.48 11.15 7.71
C GLU A 34 -8.52 10.10 8.10
N GLY A 35 -8.51 9.72 9.38
CA GLY A 35 -9.45 8.76 9.94
C GLY A 35 -9.11 7.29 9.65
N ALA A 36 -7.98 6.99 9.02
CA ALA A 36 -7.43 5.64 8.94
C ALA A 36 -6.71 5.25 10.23
N THR A 37 -6.84 3.99 10.64
CA THR A 37 -6.12 3.38 11.76
C THR A 37 -5.05 2.40 11.30
N SER A 38 -5.16 1.89 10.07
CA SER A 38 -4.19 1.01 9.43
C SER A 38 -4.37 1.02 7.90
N TYR A 39 -3.53 0.27 7.20
CA TYR A 39 -3.56 0.09 5.76
C TYR A 39 -3.43 -1.39 5.42
N ASN A 40 -4.28 -1.90 4.54
CA ASN A 40 -4.08 -3.21 3.93
C ASN A 40 -3.30 -3.04 2.63
N VAL A 41 -2.27 -3.87 2.47
CA VAL A 41 -1.42 -3.92 1.28
C VAL A 41 -1.66 -5.25 0.58
N TYR A 42 -1.96 -5.18 -0.71
CA TYR A 42 -2.23 -6.31 -1.57
C TYR A 42 -1.18 -6.40 -2.67
N ARG A 43 -0.89 -7.61 -3.14
CA ARG A 43 0.13 -7.89 -4.15
C ARG A 43 -0.40 -8.76 -5.28
N GLY A 44 0.14 -8.54 -6.47
CA GLY A 44 -0.11 -9.38 -7.64
C GLY A 44 -1.41 -9.05 -8.37
N ALA A 45 -1.62 -9.70 -9.52
CA ALA A 45 -2.78 -9.46 -10.37
C ALA A 45 -4.12 -9.88 -9.72
N ASP A 46 -4.07 -10.84 -8.78
CA ASP A 46 -5.20 -11.31 -8.00
C ASP A 46 -5.47 -10.47 -6.75
N LYS A 47 -4.66 -9.43 -6.51
CA LYS A 47 -4.76 -8.53 -5.34
C LYS A 47 -4.84 -9.32 -4.04
N ARG A 48 -3.92 -10.28 -3.85
CA ARG A 48 -3.86 -11.08 -2.63
C ARG A 48 -3.40 -10.21 -1.46
N LEU A 49 -4.13 -10.25 -0.35
CA LEU A 49 -3.74 -9.54 0.87
C LEU A 49 -2.38 -10.06 1.32
N ASP A 50 -1.44 -9.15 1.47
CA ASP A 50 -0.09 -9.45 1.90
C ASP A 50 0.15 -9.07 3.34
N LYS A 51 -0.19 -7.83 3.71
CA LYS A 51 0.08 -7.30 5.04
C LYS A 51 -0.92 -6.21 5.43
N ASN A 52 -1.24 -6.14 6.72
CA ASN A 52 -1.81 -4.95 7.35
C ASN A 52 -0.70 -4.19 8.10
N VAL A 53 -0.59 -2.88 7.87
CA VAL A 53 0.43 -2.02 8.48
C VAL A 53 -0.20 -0.76 9.07
N THR A 54 0.41 -0.20 10.11
CA THR A 54 0.01 1.11 10.68
C THR A 54 0.78 2.28 10.09
N ASP A 55 2.00 2.01 9.60
CA ASP A 55 2.82 3.01 8.92
C ASP A 55 2.29 3.29 7.52
N THR A 56 2.68 4.44 6.96
CA THR A 56 2.35 4.83 5.58
C THR A 56 3.37 4.31 4.56
N SER A 57 3.92 3.12 4.83
CA SER A 57 4.91 2.47 4.00
C SER A 57 4.88 0.95 4.12
N TYR A 58 5.38 0.29 3.08
CA TYR A 58 5.50 -1.16 2.99
C TYR A 58 6.74 -1.54 2.19
N VAL A 59 7.42 -2.61 2.60
CA VAL A 59 8.61 -3.14 1.92
C VAL A 59 8.38 -4.59 1.57
N ALA A 60 8.46 -4.92 0.28
CA ALA A 60 8.57 -6.28 -0.23
C ALA A 60 10.05 -6.61 -0.40
N THR A 61 10.51 -7.73 0.16
CA THR A 61 11.91 -8.21 0.06
C THR A 61 11.96 -9.63 -0.49
N GLY A 62 13.16 -10.10 -0.85
CA GLY A 62 13.37 -11.47 -1.31
C GLY A 62 12.82 -11.70 -2.72
N MET A 63 12.81 -10.65 -3.54
CA MET A 63 12.34 -10.70 -4.91
C MET A 63 13.50 -10.99 -5.87
N ASN A 64 13.17 -11.48 -7.06
CA ASN A 64 14.16 -11.61 -8.13
C ASN A 64 14.38 -10.23 -8.79
N PRO A 65 15.56 -10.00 -9.40
CA PRO A 65 15.79 -8.83 -10.25
C PRO A 65 14.82 -8.77 -11.43
N ASP A 66 14.63 -7.57 -12.00
CA ASP A 66 13.77 -7.31 -13.16
C ASP A 66 12.32 -7.84 -13.05
N THR A 67 11.80 -7.93 -11.82
CA THR A 67 10.48 -8.48 -11.53
C THR A 67 9.46 -7.37 -11.35
N LYS A 68 8.42 -7.36 -12.19
CA LYS A 68 7.27 -6.47 -12.04
C LYS A 68 6.36 -6.94 -10.91
N LEU A 69 5.84 -5.98 -10.14
CA LEU A 69 4.88 -6.23 -9.08
C LEU A 69 3.85 -5.12 -9.01
N THR A 70 2.57 -5.48 -9.11
CA THR A 70 1.45 -4.57 -8.79
C THR A 70 1.20 -4.60 -7.29
N ILE A 71 1.12 -3.42 -6.69
CA ILE A 71 0.76 -3.23 -5.29
C ILE A 71 -0.51 -2.39 -5.23
N ASN A 72 -1.48 -2.83 -4.43
CA ASN A 72 -2.65 -2.03 -4.08
C ASN A 72 -2.66 -1.74 -2.58
N VAL A 73 -3.18 -0.57 -2.20
CA VAL A 73 -3.29 -0.17 -0.80
C VAL A 73 -4.69 0.37 -0.52
N THR A 74 -5.31 -0.09 0.56
CA THR A 74 -6.53 0.52 1.14
C THR A 74 -6.20 1.12 2.50
N ALA A 75 -6.88 2.19 2.86
CA ALA A 75 -6.93 2.70 4.22
C ALA A 75 -8.08 2.03 4.97
N VAL A 76 -7.88 1.73 6.25
CA VAL A 76 -8.82 0.94 7.06
C VAL A 76 -9.15 1.70 8.35
N ASN A 77 -10.42 1.71 8.73
CA ASN A 77 -10.87 2.09 10.07
C ASN A 77 -12.06 1.22 10.53
N GLU A 78 -12.69 1.54 11.66
CA GLU A 78 -13.81 0.75 12.20
C GLU A 78 -15.06 0.73 11.28
N ALA A 79 -15.20 1.70 10.37
CA ALA A 79 -16.27 1.66 9.35
C ALA A 79 -15.94 0.70 8.19
N GLY A 80 -14.67 0.33 8.02
CA GLY A 80 -14.17 -0.60 7.02
C GLY A 80 -13.07 -0.01 6.14
N GLU A 81 -12.86 -0.63 4.98
CA GLU A 81 -11.83 -0.24 4.03
C GLU A 81 -12.27 0.89 3.09
N SER A 82 -11.30 1.67 2.62
CA SER A 82 -11.45 2.61 1.51
C SER A 82 -11.47 1.89 0.15
N PRO A 83 -11.74 2.61 -0.95
CA PRO A 83 -11.30 2.17 -2.27
C PRO A 83 -9.78 1.92 -2.33
N MET A 84 -9.35 1.12 -3.30
CA MET A 84 -7.95 0.77 -3.51
C MET A 84 -7.22 1.79 -4.39
N SER A 85 -6.04 2.18 -3.95
CA SER A 85 -5.04 2.80 -4.81
C SER A 85 -4.11 1.74 -5.38
N GLU A 86 -3.50 2.02 -6.53
CA GLU A 86 -2.65 1.06 -7.24
C GLU A 86 -1.33 1.71 -7.67
N ILE A 87 -0.25 0.93 -7.62
CA ILE A 87 1.01 1.27 -8.26
C ILE A 87 1.64 0.02 -8.87
N VAL A 88 2.12 0.14 -10.10
CA VAL A 88 2.93 -0.88 -10.77
C VAL A 88 4.39 -0.55 -10.54
N THR A 89 5.14 -1.51 -10.01
CA THR A 89 6.54 -1.38 -9.63
C THR A 89 7.39 -2.41 -10.35
N GLN A 90 8.71 -2.27 -10.27
CA GLN A 90 9.65 -3.24 -10.81
C GLN A 90 10.94 -3.19 -9.97
N THR A 91 11.50 -4.36 -9.64
CA THR A 91 12.87 -4.42 -9.07
C THR A 91 13.89 -3.98 -10.10
N GLU A 92 15.02 -3.46 -9.64
CA GLU A 92 16.12 -3.11 -10.53
C GLU A 92 16.71 -4.38 -11.19
N PRO A 93 17.39 -4.23 -12.34
CA PRO A 93 18.13 -5.33 -12.93
C PRO A 93 19.19 -5.88 -11.98
N ALA A 94 19.63 -7.11 -12.21
CA ALA A 94 20.78 -7.64 -11.51
C ALA A 94 21.99 -6.74 -11.81
N SER A 95 22.73 -6.32 -10.78
CA SER A 95 23.97 -5.59 -11.00
C SER A 95 24.95 -6.51 -11.75
N THR A 96 25.12 -6.27 -13.05
CA THR A 96 26.24 -6.82 -13.80
C THR A 96 27.45 -6.00 -13.42
N GLY A 97 28.35 -6.58 -12.61
CA GLY A 97 29.64 -5.95 -12.32
C GLY A 97 30.35 -5.59 -13.62
N GLU A 98 30.78 -4.33 -13.71
CA GLU A 98 31.70 -3.84 -14.74
C GLU A 98 33.11 -4.44 -14.57
#